data_AF-A0A0A6UGE8-F1
#
_entry.id   AF-A0A0A6UGE8-F1
#
_cell.length_a   1.000
_cell.length_b   1.000
_cell.length_c   1.000
_cell.angle_alpha   90.00
_cell.angle_beta   90.00
_cell.angle_gamma   90.00
#
_symmetry.space_group_name_H-M   'P 1'
#
loop_
_entity.id
_entity.type
_entity.pdbx_description
1 polymer ?
#
loop_
_entity_poly.entity_id
_entity_poly.type
_entity_poly.pdbx_seq_one_letter_code
_entity_poly.pdbx_strand_id
1 'polypeptide(L)' 'MTLQDTTTGRTVAGPATCDNLNFTRQSYTRDCGPGGASPRRGRSYTVVMSYRYSRDGRTTSSTTRGRPFTW' A
#
# COMPACT_ATOMS: atom_id res chain seq x y z
N MET A 1 2.15 2.59 -3.16
CA MET A 1 1.05 2.55 -2.17
C MET A 1 0.51 3.96 -1.91
N THR A 2 -0.79 4.09 -1.68
CA THR A 2 -1.48 5.35 -1.36
C THR A 2 -2.45 5.15 -0.20
N LEU A 3 -2.79 6.22 0.50
CA LEU A 3 -3.86 6.24 1.49
C LEU A 3 -5.11 6.86 0.87
N GLN A 4 -6.25 6.19 0.98
CA GLN A 4 -7.52 6.64 0.41
C GLN A 4 -8.60 6.78 1.47
N ASP A 5 -9.34 7.88 1.43
CA ASP A 5 -10.57 8.09 2.22
C ASP A 5 -11.67 7.16 1.67
N THR A 6 -12.24 6.31 2.53
CA THR A 6 -13.19 5.27 2.10
C THR A 6 -14.54 5.83 1.69
N THR A 7 -14.90 7.02 2.18
CA THR A 7 -16.20 7.65 1.91
C THR A 7 -16.19 8.37 0.58
N THR A 8 -15.10 9.07 0.28
CA THR A 8 -14.98 9.93 -0.92
C THR A 8 -14.20 9.27 -2.05
N GLY A 9 -13.46 8.19 -1.77
CA GLY A 9 -12.54 7.58 -2.74
C GLY A 9 -11.33 8.44 -3.08
N ARG A 10 -11.10 9.55 -2.36
CA ARG A 10 -9.97 10.44 -2.65
C ARG A 10 -8.68 9.90 -2.04
N THR A 11 -7.61 9.92 -2.81
CA THR A 11 -6.25 9.72 -2.29
C THR A 11 -5.88 10.92 -1.43
N VAL A 12 -5.51 10.67 -0.17
CA VAL A 12 -5.15 11.69 0.82
C VAL A 12 -3.66 11.68 1.19
N ALA A 13 -2.92 10.62 0.83
CA ALA A 13 -1.46 10.56 0.95
C ALA A 13 -0.83 9.57 -0.04
N GLY A 14 0.46 9.79 -0.36
CA GLY A 14 1.23 9.03 -1.34
C GLY A 14 1.19 9.63 -2.76
N PRO A 15 1.71 8.92 -3.79
CA PRO A 15 2.21 7.56 -3.72
C PRO A 15 3.55 7.46 -2.99
N ALA A 16 3.67 6.48 -2.10
CA ALA A 16 4.95 6.00 -1.61
C ALA A 16 5.32 4.74 -2.40
N THR A 17 6.53 4.68 -2.95
CA THR A 17 7.03 3.51 -3.67
C THR A 17 8.01 2.77 -2.78
N CYS A 18 7.86 1.45 -2.70
CA CYS A 18 8.78 0.58 -2.01
C CYS A 18 9.53 -0.22 -3.07
N ASP A 19 10.68 0.28 -3.48
CA ASP A 19 11.50 -0.40 -4.48
C ASP A 19 12.32 -1.52 -3.86
N ASN A 20 12.75 -2.46 -4.70
CA ASN A 20 13.70 -3.53 -4.35
C ASN A 20 13.29 -4.39 -3.15
N LEU A 21 11.98 -4.57 -2.93
CA LEU A 21 11.48 -5.53 -1.95
C LEU A 21 11.71 -6.96 -2.46
N ASN A 22 12.68 -7.65 -1.85
CA ASN A 22 12.91 -9.06 -2.08
C ASN A 22 12.17 -9.91 -1.05
N PHE A 23 11.41 -10.89 -1.53
CA PHE A 23 10.63 -11.81 -0.71
C PHE A 23 11.24 -13.20 -0.80
N THR A 24 11.51 -13.83 0.35
CA THR A 24 11.97 -15.22 0.44
C THR A 24 10.99 -16.03 1.26
N ARG A 25 11.14 -17.37 1.28
CA ARG A 25 10.32 -18.22 2.16
C ARG A 25 10.49 -17.83 3.63
N GLN A 26 11.68 -17.40 4.04
CA GLN A 26 11.94 -16.94 5.41
C GLN A 26 11.53 -15.49 5.67
N SER A 27 11.20 -14.71 4.63
CA SER A 27 10.88 -13.28 4.74
C SER A 27 9.81 -12.90 3.72
N TYR A 28 8.58 -13.30 4.03
CA TYR A 28 7.40 -13.05 3.20
C TYR A 28 6.71 -11.70 3.52
N THR A 29 7.19 -10.99 4.55
CA THR A 29 6.73 -9.65 4.94
C THR A 29 7.87 -8.65 4.89
N ARG A 30 7.60 -7.47 4.33
CA ARG A 30 8.55 -6.36 4.27
C ARG A 30 7.86 -5.05 4.62
N ASP A 31 8.49 -4.29 5.51
CA ASP A 31 8.05 -2.93 5.81
C ASP A 31 8.53 -1.96 4.73
N CYS A 32 7.64 -1.07 4.33
CA CYS A 32 7.90 0.01 3.37
C CYS A 32 8.42 1.30 4.04
N GLY A 33 8.86 1.22 5.29
CA GLY A 33 9.16 2.39 6.12
C GLY A 33 7.92 3.13 6.60
N PRO A 34 8.09 4.19 7.41
CA PRO A 34 6.97 4.96 7.95
C PRO A 34 6.22 5.69 6.83
N GLY A 35 4.89 5.50 6.79
CA GLY A 35 4.03 6.29 5.91
C GLY A 35 3.88 7.71 6.46
N GLY A 36 4.45 8.70 5.79
CA GLY A 36 4.36 10.12 6.16
C GLY A 36 2.99 10.77 5.93
N ALA A 37 1.90 10.07 6.26
CA ALA A 37 0.54 10.55 6.06
C ALA A 37 -0.01 11.16 7.36
N SER A 38 -0.54 12.39 7.28
CA SER A 38 -1.32 13.01 8.37
C SER A 38 -2.77 13.24 7.91
N PRO A 39 -3.56 12.18 7.72
CA PRO A 39 -4.95 12.32 7.31
C PRO A 39 -5.80 12.95 8.42
N ARG A 40 -6.97 13.49 8.05
CA ARG A 40 -7.89 14.11 9.02
C ARG A 40 -8.42 13.05 10.00
N ARG A 41 -8.43 13.36 11.29
CA ARG A 41 -9.02 12.48 12.30
C ARG A 41 -10.54 12.36 12.16
N GLY A 42 -11.10 11.29 12.73
CA GLY A 42 -12.53 10.98 12.73
C GLY A 42 -13.05 10.44 11.39
N ARG A 43 -12.16 9.90 10.55
CA ARG A 43 -12.50 9.38 9.23
C ARG A 43 -11.96 7.99 9.01
N SER A 44 -12.57 7.29 8.07
CA SER A 44 -12.17 5.94 7.66
C SER A 44 -11.30 6.00 6.43
N TYR A 45 -10.19 5.25 6.49
CA TYR A 45 -9.17 5.19 5.47
C TYR A 45 -8.84 3.76 5.10
N THR A 46 -8.32 3.55 3.89
CA THR A 46 -7.75 2.28 3.45
C THR A 46 -6.43 2.53 2.74
N VAL A 47 -5.48 1.62 2.93
CA VAL A 47 -4.24 1.61 2.14
C VAL A 47 -4.53 0.89 0.83
N VAL A 48 -4.27 1.57 -0.28
CA VAL A 48 -4.33 0.99 -1.62
C VAL A 48 -2.91 0.74 -2.09
N MET A 49 -2.60 -0.52 -2.39
CA MET A 49 -1.27 -0.92 -2.84
C MET A 49 -1.38 -1.52 -4.23
N SER A 50 -0.78 -0.83 -5.20
CA SER A 50 -0.48 -1.42 -6.51
C SER A 50 0.93 -1.98 -6.48
N TYR A 51 1.12 -3.19 -7.02
CA TYR A 51 2.41 -3.85 -7.08
C TYR A 51 2.69 -4.39 -8.48
N ARG A 52 3.98 -4.54 -8.77
CA ARG A 52 4.51 -5.28 -9.91
C ARG A 52 5.44 -6.35 -9.34
N TYR A 53 5.11 -7.61 -9.60
CA TYR A 53 5.87 -8.77 -9.12
C TYR A 53 6.44 -9.52 -10.32
N SER A 54 7.75 -9.76 -10.30
CA SER A 54 8.46 -10.52 -11.34
C SER A 54 8.99 -11.82 -10.74
N ARG A 55 8.67 -12.96 -11.37
CA ARG A 55 9.19 -14.28 -11.00
C ARG A 55 9.34 -15.13 -12.24
N ASP A 56 10.48 -15.79 -12.38
CA ASP A 56 10.77 -16.73 -13.49
C ASP A 56 10.49 -16.09 -14.88
N GLY A 57 10.88 -14.82 -15.05
CA GLY A 57 10.67 -14.05 -16.27
C GLY A 57 9.23 -13.53 -16.48
N ARG A 58 8.27 -13.91 -15.63
CA ARG A 58 6.89 -13.45 -15.71
C ARG A 58 6.65 -12.26 -14.78
N THR A 59 6.19 -11.15 -15.37
CA THR A 59 5.69 -10.00 -14.61
C THR A 59 4.18 -10.12 -14.43
N THR A 60 3.71 -9.89 -13.21
CA THR A 60 2.30 -9.67 -12.88
C THR A 60 2.15 -8.32 -12.19
N SER A 61 1.05 -7.64 -12.43
CA SER A 61 0.67 -6.46 -11.68
C SER A 61 -0.73 -6.64 -11.12
N SER A 62 -0.96 -6.10 -9.93
CA SER A 62 -2.29 -6.07 -9.34
C SER A 62 -2.39 -4.91 -8.36
N THR A 63 -3.62 -4.61 -7.97
CA THR A 63 -3.93 -3.65 -6.92
C THR A 63 -4.70 -4.37 -5.82
N THR A 64 -4.20 -4.24 -4.59
CA THR A 64 -4.86 -4.73 -3.39
C THR A 64 -5.25 -3.58 -2.49
N ARG A 65 -6.32 -3.78 -1.72
CA ARG A 65 -6.84 -2.81 -0.75
C ARG A 65 -6.78 -3.42 0.63
N GLY A 66 -6.17 -2.72 1.56
CA GLY A 66 -6.16 -3.10 2.98
C GLY A 66 -7.55 -2.97 3.59
N ARG A 67 -7.72 -3.58 4.77
CA ARG A 67 -8.94 -3.37 5.56
C ARG A 67 -9.09 -1.89 5.93
N PRO A 68 -10.32 -1.34 5.90
CA PRO A 68 -10.57 0.00 6.40
C PRO A 68 -10.16 0.14 7.87
N PHE A 69 -9.66 1.32 8.23
CA PHE A 69 -9.34 1.68 9.61
C PHE A 69 -9.73 3.14 9.87
N THR A 70 -10.01 3.46 11.14
CA THR A 70 -10.29 4.83 11.58
C THR A 70 -8.99 5.47 12.07
N TRP A 71 -8.82 6.75 11.79
CA TRP A 71 -7.71 7.58 12.28
C TRP A 71 -8.22 8.79 13.05
#